data_AF-A0A971BAL8-F1
#
_entry.id   AF-A0A971BAL8-F1
#
_cell.length_a   1.000
_cell.length_b   1.000
_cell.length_c   1.000
_cell.angle_alpha   90.00
_cell.angle_beta   90.00
_cell.angle_gamma   90.00
#
_symmetry.space_group_name_H-M   'P 1'
#
loop_
_entity.id
_entity.type
_entity.pdbx_description
1 polymer ?
#
loop_
_entity_poly.entity_id
_entity_poly.type
_entity_poly.pdbx_seq_one_letter_code
_entity_poly.pdbx_strand_id
1 'polypeptide(L)'
;CGGDMSFTSALTFDFEVWSAAQQRWLEVSSVSNFESYQANRLKCRCKSEGGKPQLCHTLNGSALALPRIVAALLENNQTPEGIRIPKALVPYTGFEWIN
;
A
#
# COMPACT_ATOMS: atom_id res chain seq x y z
N CYS A 1 13.95 -13.88 -5.36
CA CYS A 1 12.92 -12.82 -5.29
C CYS A 1 12.89 -11.90 -6.52
N GLY A 2 13.95 -11.75 -7.33
CA GLY A 2 13.91 -10.86 -8.51
C GLY A 2 12.89 -11.21 -9.60
N GLY A 3 12.40 -12.45 -9.65
CA GLY A 3 11.35 -12.87 -10.59
C GLY A 3 9.93 -12.45 -10.21
N ASP A 4 9.72 -11.99 -8.97
CA ASP A 4 8.44 -11.47 -8.49
C ASP A 4 8.31 -9.95 -8.72
N MET A 5 9.43 -9.30 -9.07
CA MET A 5 9.47 -7.89 -9.38
C MET A 5 9.12 -7.66 -10.85
N SER A 6 8.37 -6.58 -11.12
CA SER A 6 8.21 -6.08 -12.48
C SER A 6 9.58 -5.77 -13.10
N PHE A 7 9.74 -6.07 -14.40
CA PHE A 7 10.92 -5.65 -15.19
C PHE A 7 11.24 -4.14 -15.05
N THR A 8 10.27 -3.34 -14.64
CA THR A 8 10.39 -1.89 -14.51
C THR A 8 10.86 -1.41 -13.13
N SER A 9 10.73 -2.24 -12.09
CA SER A 9 11.05 -1.88 -10.70
C SER A 9 12.49 -2.26 -10.35
N ALA A 10 13.20 -1.35 -9.67
CA ALA A 10 14.53 -1.58 -9.11
C ALA A 10 14.46 -2.17 -7.69
N LEU A 11 13.40 -1.85 -6.94
CA LEU A 11 13.15 -2.37 -5.58
C LEU A 11 11.66 -2.31 -5.27
N THR A 12 11.11 -3.37 -4.69
CA THR A 12 9.70 -3.45 -4.30
C THR A 12 9.57 -4.01 -2.88
N PHE A 13 8.73 -3.37 -2.07
CA PHE A 13 8.33 -3.84 -0.75
C PHE A 13 6.82 -4.07 -0.72
N ASP A 14 6.43 -5.29 -0.36
CA ASP A 14 5.03 -5.65 -0.20
C ASP A 14 4.64 -5.67 1.27
N PHE A 15 3.45 -5.16 1.55
CA PHE A 15 2.83 -5.17 2.87
C PHE A 15 1.63 -6.09 2.83
N GLU A 16 1.56 -6.98 3.81
CA GLU A 16 0.48 -7.96 3.91
C GLU A 16 -0.28 -7.81 5.23
N VAL A 17 -1.55 -8.17 5.21
CA VAL A 17 -2.38 -8.32 6.41
C VAL A 17 -2.84 -9.76 6.55
N TRP A 18 -2.99 -10.22 7.78
CA TRP A 18 -3.52 -11.54 8.06
C TRP A 18 -5.03 -11.58 7.79
N SER A 19 -5.50 -12.51 6.96
CA SER A 19 -6.93 -12.84 6.84
C SER A 19 -7.24 -14.03 7.73
N ALA A 20 -7.99 -13.78 8.82
CA ALA A 20 -8.39 -14.83 9.74
C ALA A 20 -9.41 -15.79 9.11
N ALA A 21 -10.23 -15.34 8.15
CA ALA A 21 -11.14 -16.24 7.45
C ALA A 21 -10.41 -17.21 6.52
N GLN A 22 -9.33 -16.76 5.86
CA GLN A 22 -8.59 -17.57 4.88
C GLN A 22 -7.33 -18.23 5.43
N GLN A 23 -6.93 -17.90 6.67
CA GLN A 23 -5.71 -18.42 7.32
C GLN A 23 -4.45 -18.19 6.49
N ARG A 24 -4.32 -17.01 5.89
CA ARG A 24 -3.15 -16.61 5.09
C ARG A 24 -2.93 -15.10 5.12
N TRP A 25 -1.71 -14.71 4.79
CA TRP A 25 -1.34 -13.33 4.52
C TRP A 25 -1.85 -12.91 3.14
N LEU A 26 -2.40 -11.70 3.05
CA LEU A 26 -2.90 -11.10 1.82
C LEU A 26 -2.18 -9.77 1.62
N GLU A 27 -1.53 -9.61 0.46
CA GLU A 27 -0.96 -8.33 0.04
C GLU A 27 -2.02 -7.22 0.04
N VAL A 28 -1.68 -6.04 0.58
CA VAL A 28 -2.56 -4.86 0.62
C VAL A 28 -1.89 -3.60 0.10
N SER A 29 -0.57 -3.62 -0.02
CA SER A 29 0.18 -2.55 -0.63
C SER A 29 1.49 -3.07 -1.19
N SER A 30 1.93 -2.45 -2.27
CA SER A 30 3.24 -2.64 -2.85
C SER A 30 3.86 -1.26 -3.07
N VAL A 31 5.08 -1.07 -2.58
CA VAL A 31 5.85 0.17 -2.72
C VAL A 31 7.06 -0.11 -3.58
N SER A 32 7.10 0.50 -4.76
CA SER A 32 8.12 0.24 -5.78
C SER A 32 8.92 1.48 -6.15
N ASN A 33 10.24 1.33 -6.26
CA ASN A 33 11.16 2.33 -6.79
C ASN A 33 11.56 1.93 -8.22
N PHE A 34 11.40 2.82 -9.18
CA PHE A 34 11.67 2.58 -10.60
C PHE A 34 12.94 3.29 -11.09
N GLU A 35 13.66 3.96 -10.19
CA GLU A 35 14.72 4.91 -10.52
C GLU A 35 14.31 5.81 -11.70
N SER A 36 15.11 5.87 -12.76
CA SER A 36 14.84 6.69 -13.93
C SER A 36 14.01 5.99 -15.03
N TYR A 37 13.58 4.73 -14.84
CA TYR A 37 12.99 3.91 -15.90
C TYR A 37 11.72 4.55 -16.51
N GLN A 38 10.79 4.96 -15.65
CA GLN A 38 9.54 5.60 -16.06
C GLN A 38 9.79 7.03 -16.54
N ALA A 39 10.63 7.78 -15.80
CA ALA A 39 10.97 9.16 -16.14
C ALA A 39 11.65 9.29 -17.50
N ASN A 40 12.48 8.33 -17.91
CA ASN A 40 13.13 8.32 -19.23
C ASN A 40 12.10 8.18 -20.37
N ARG A 41 11.03 7.42 -20.14
CA ARG A 41 9.94 7.22 -21.12
C ARG A 41 9.02 8.44 -21.20
N LEU A 42 8.69 9.02 -20.05
CA LEU A 42 7.87 10.23 -19.94
C LEU A 42 8.63 11.53 -20.24
N LYS A 43 9.96 11.46 -20.38
CA LYS A 43 10.86 12.63 -20.43
C LYS A 43 10.71 13.57 -19.22
N CYS A 44 10.37 13.01 -18.06
CA CYS A 44 10.26 13.74 -16.80
C CYS A 44 11.65 14.12 -16.29
N ARG A 45 11.91 15.42 -16.16
CA ARG A 45 13.21 15.96 -15.75
C ARG A 45 13.03 17.00 -14.65
N CYS A 46 13.99 17.05 -13.74
CA CYS A 46 14.12 18.10 -12.74
C CYS A 46 15.43 18.87 -12.96
N LYS A 47 15.48 20.09 -12.42
CA LYS A 47 16.66 20.95 -12.44
C LYS A 47 16.89 21.48 -11.04
N SER A 48 18.01 21.09 -10.43
CA SER A 48 18.47 21.71 -9.18
C SER A 48 18.99 23.12 -9.46
N GLU A 49 19.07 23.96 -8.44
CA GLU A 49 19.49 25.35 -8.58
C GLU A 49 20.86 25.45 -9.28
N GLY A 50 20.93 26.18 -10.40
CA GLY A 50 22.12 26.30 -11.26
C GLY A 50 22.54 25.05 -12.05
N GLY A 51 21.87 23.91 -11.88
CA GLY A 51 22.25 22.61 -12.46
C GLY A 51 21.80 22.37 -13.90
N LYS A 52 22.31 21.31 -14.53
CA LYS A 52 21.80 20.79 -15.81
C LYS A 52 20.51 19.98 -15.58
N PRO A 53 19.57 19.93 -16.54
CA PRO A 53 18.40 19.06 -16.42
C PRO A 53 18.78 17.58 -16.29
N GLN A 54 18.24 16.91 -15.27
CA GLN A 54 18.47 15.48 -14.97
C GLN A 54 17.14 14.73 -14.97
N LEU A 55 17.16 13.41 -15.26
CA LEU A 55 15.96 12.58 -15.18
C LEU A 55 15.52 12.43 -13.70
N CYS A 56 14.22 12.50 -13.47
CA CYS A 56 13.68 12.24 -12.13
C CYS A 56 13.80 10.76 -11.77
N HIS A 57 13.88 10.45 -10.48
CA HIS A 57 13.60 9.11 -9.97
C HIS A 57 12.12 9.03 -9.56
N THR A 58 11.46 7.92 -9.86
CA THR A 58 10.05 7.72 -9.51
C THR A 58 9.89 6.57 -8.52
N LEU A 59 8.97 6.78 -7.58
CA LEU A 59 8.49 5.77 -6.64
C LEU A 59 6.96 5.82 -6.61
N ASN A 60 6.32 4.69 -6.36
CA ASN A 60 4.89 4.64 -6.10
C ASN A 60 4.59 3.67 -4.96
N GLY A 61 3.41 3.84 -4.36
CA GLY A 61 2.95 3.01 -3.25
C GLY A 61 1.45 3.09 -3.10
N SER A 62 0.79 1.95 -2.92
CA SER A 62 -0.64 1.92 -2.62
C SER A 62 -0.89 2.41 -1.18
N ALA A 63 -1.73 3.43 -1.00
CA ALA A 63 -2.05 3.93 0.33
C ALA A 63 -3.04 3.02 1.08
N LEU A 64 -4.08 2.52 0.38
CA LEU A 64 -5.14 1.72 0.97
C LEU A 64 -5.80 0.79 -0.06
N ALA A 65 -5.59 -0.52 0.07
CA ALA A 65 -6.39 -1.52 -0.65
C ALA A 65 -7.70 -1.80 0.11
N LEU A 66 -8.70 -0.93 -0.10
CA LEU A 66 -9.93 -0.90 0.68
C LEU A 66 -10.61 -2.27 0.88
N PRO A 67 -10.84 -3.12 -0.15
CA PRO A 67 -11.57 -4.37 0.04
C PRO A 67 -10.87 -5.35 1.00
N ARG A 68 -9.55 -5.52 0.84
CA ARG A 68 -8.75 -6.45 1.66
C ARG A 68 -8.57 -5.92 3.08
N ILE A 69 -8.38 -4.59 3.23
CA ILE A 69 -8.26 -3.96 4.54
C ILE A 69 -9.57 -4.04 5.32
N VAL A 70 -10.71 -3.78 4.68
CA VAL A 70 -12.02 -3.89 5.34
C VAL A 70 -12.27 -5.35 5.76
N ALA A 71 -12.03 -6.33 4.89
CA ALA A 71 -12.19 -7.74 5.22
C ALA A 71 -11.30 -8.12 6.43
N ALA A 72 -10.00 -7.83 6.37
CA ALA A 72 -9.08 -8.12 7.47
C ALA A 72 -9.47 -7.38 8.76
N LEU A 73 -9.99 -6.15 8.68
CA LEU A 73 -10.46 -5.42 9.85
C LEU A 73 -11.65 -6.10 10.50
N LEU A 74 -12.66 -6.50 9.73
CA LEU A 74 -13.84 -7.18 10.25
C LEU A 74 -13.47 -8.55 10.84
N GLU A 75 -12.70 -9.34 10.09
CA GLU A 75 -12.28 -10.69 10.49
C GLU A 75 -11.44 -10.69 11.78
N ASN A 76 -10.48 -9.78 11.90
CA ASN A 76 -9.55 -9.76 13.03
C ASN A 76 -10.08 -9.02 14.27
N ASN A 77 -11.20 -8.30 14.16
CA ASN A 77 -11.81 -7.60 15.31
C ASN A 77 -13.16 -8.22 15.73
N GLN A 78 -13.47 -9.42 15.24
CA GLN A 78 -14.67 -10.16 15.63
C GLN A 78 -14.53 -10.70 17.06
N THR A 79 -15.59 -10.52 17.85
CA THR A 79 -15.71 -10.98 19.24
C THR A 79 -17.09 -11.65 19.44
N PRO A 80 -17.32 -12.36 20.56
CA PRO A 80 -18.64 -12.92 20.86
C PRO A 80 -19.77 -11.88 20.90
N GLU A 81 -19.46 -10.62 21.23
CA GLU A 81 -20.43 -9.53 21.38
C GLU A 81 -20.71 -8.77 20.06
N GLY A 82 -19.90 -8.98 19.02
CA GLY A 82 -19.95 -8.23 17.76
C GLY A 82 -18.55 -7.91 17.22
N ILE A 83 -18.45 -7.00 16.26
CA ILE A 83 -17.17 -6.56 15.69
C ILE A 83 -16.78 -5.21 16.29
N ARG A 84 -15.62 -5.15 16.93
CA ARG A 84 -15.10 -3.93 17.54
C ARG A 84 -14.38 -3.07 16.52
N ILE A 85 -14.79 -1.81 16.37
CA ILE A 85 -14.10 -0.88 15.47
C ILE A 85 -12.79 -0.39 16.10
N PRO A 86 -11.66 -0.40 15.36
CA PRO A 86 -10.41 0.19 15.84
C PRO A 86 -10.60 1.64 16.26
N LYS A 87 -10.05 2.03 17.42
CA LYS A 87 -10.21 3.38 17.98
C LYS A 87 -9.90 4.51 17.00
N ALA A 88 -8.92 4.31 16.11
CA ALA A 88 -8.54 5.27 15.08
C ALA A 88 -9.65 5.56 14.06
N LEU A 89 -10.60 4.64 13.87
CA LEU A 89 -11.69 4.76 12.90
C LEU A 89 -13.00 5.26 13.51
N VAL A 90 -13.17 5.18 14.83
CA VAL A 90 -14.40 5.60 15.53
C VAL A 90 -14.81 7.05 15.21
N PRO A 91 -13.91 8.04 15.11
CA PRO A 91 -14.29 9.41 14.72
C PRO A 91 -14.88 9.52 13.31
N TYR A 92 -14.61 8.55 12.43
CA TYR A 92 -15.09 8.53 11.05
C TYR A 92 -16.36 7.68 10.89
N THR A 93 -16.49 6.59 11.65
CA THR A 93 -17.66 5.69 11.60
C THR A 93 -18.81 6.17 12.47
N GLY A 94 -18.53 6.87 13.57
CA GLY A 94 -19.53 7.32 14.54
C GLY A 94 -20.03 6.23 15.50
N PHE A 95 -19.43 5.04 15.48
CA PHE A 95 -19.77 3.92 16.34
C PHE A 95 -18.53 3.09 16.72
N GLU A 96 -18.59 2.44 17.88
CA GLU A 96 -17.53 1.55 18.38
C GLU A 96 -17.76 0.07 18.04
N TRP A 97 -19.00 -0.31 17.71
CA TRP A 97 -19.41 -1.70 17.52
C TRP A 97 -20.28 -1.86 16.27
N ILE A 98 -20.05 -2.94 15.54
CA ILE A 98 -20.99 -3.48 14.54
C ILE A 98 -21.64 -4.71 15.17
N ASN A 99 -22.97 -4.69 15.30
CA ASN A 99 -23.79 -5.78 15.84
C ASN A 99 -24.46 -6.58 14.72
#